data_AF-A0A160VH88-F1
#
_entry.id   AF-A0A160VH88-F1
#
_cell.length_a   1.000
_cell.length_b   1.000
_cell.length_c   1.000
_cell.angle_alpha   90.00
_cell.angle_beta   90.00
_cell.angle_gamma   90.00
#
_symmetry.space_group_name_H-M   'P 1'
#
loop_
_entity.id
_entity.type
_entity.pdbx_description
1 polymer ?
#
loop_
_entity_poly.entity_id
_entity_poly.type
_entity_poly.pdbx_seq_one_letter_code
_entity_poly.pdbx_strand_id
1 'polypeptide(L)'
;MIMTTGTMNYHDMGVKYLINCTRAIKDIVPDLGIQVQFEPPENLDDMKLLYEAGVEAVGIHLESFSQDTRERITPGKATISIERYFEAFKKAVGIFGRNQVSTYIIVGFGDSEESIVEGCRQIAELGVYPFVVPLRPLMGTPLENVRPPEPKLMESIYKQVAQNNREYELAYRNSKAGCARCGACSGITAFE
;
A
#
# COMPACT_ATOMS: atom_id res chain seq x y z
N MET A 1 -10.82 -11.11 -0.50
CA MET A 1 -11.16 -10.23 -1.65
C MET A 1 -10.40 -8.91 -1.51
N ILE A 2 -10.06 -8.30 -2.64
CA ILE A 2 -9.51 -6.94 -2.71
C ILE A 2 -10.55 -6.05 -3.40
N MET A 3 -10.85 -4.89 -2.83
CA MET A 3 -11.65 -3.84 -3.46
C MET A 3 -10.83 -2.56 -3.59
N THR A 4 -10.80 -2.00 -4.79
CA THR A 4 -10.03 -0.77 -5.08
C THR A 4 -10.93 0.23 -5.77
N THR A 5 -10.74 1.51 -5.49
CA THR A 5 -11.34 2.59 -6.27
C THR A 5 -10.23 3.49 -6.80
N GLY A 6 -10.51 4.25 -7.87
CA GLY A 6 -9.75 5.47 -8.09
C GLY A 6 -10.04 6.48 -6.98
N THR A 7 -9.25 7.55 -6.91
CA THR A 7 -9.54 8.68 -6.03
C THR A 7 -10.75 9.45 -6.58
N MET A 8 -11.95 9.17 -6.03
CA MET A 8 -13.21 9.71 -6.56
C MET A 8 -13.44 11.18 -6.17
N ASN A 9 -12.99 11.57 -4.99
CA ASN A 9 -13.05 12.94 -4.48
C ASN A 9 -11.91 13.16 -3.47
N TYR A 10 -11.62 14.42 -3.12
CA TYR A 10 -10.54 14.78 -2.21
C TYR A 10 -10.99 14.96 -0.74
N HIS A 11 -12.21 14.54 -0.39
CA HIS A 11 -12.74 14.62 0.98
C HIS A 11 -12.60 13.27 1.70
N ASP A 12 -13.32 12.25 1.24
CA ASP A 12 -13.30 10.91 1.84
C ASP A 12 -12.51 9.91 0.99
N MET A 13 -11.95 10.32 -0.15
CA MET A 13 -11.16 9.47 -1.06
C MET A 13 -11.90 8.21 -1.53
N GLY A 14 -13.23 8.16 -1.42
CA GLY A 14 -14.05 6.99 -1.75
C GLY A 14 -14.32 6.03 -0.58
N VAL A 15 -13.89 6.37 0.64
CA VAL A 15 -14.10 5.55 1.85
C VAL A 15 -15.58 5.23 2.07
N LYS A 16 -16.51 6.17 1.95
CA LYS A 16 -17.95 5.91 2.17
C LYS A 16 -18.54 4.96 1.14
N TYR A 17 -18.09 5.04 -0.11
CA TYR A 17 -18.51 4.11 -1.15
C TYR A 17 -18.00 2.69 -0.84
N LEU A 18 -16.73 2.56 -0.46
CA LEU A 18 -16.14 1.29 -0.05
C LEU A 18 -16.85 0.69 1.16
N ILE A 19 -17.32 1.49 2.12
CA ILE A 19 -18.15 1.03 3.25
C ILE A 19 -19.44 0.40 2.75
N ASN A 20 -20.17 1.06 1.85
CA ASN A 20 -21.43 0.56 1.33
C ASN A 20 -21.23 -0.75 0.55
N CYS A 21 -20.18 -0.83 -0.28
CA CYS A 21 -19.82 -2.06 -0.97
C CYS A 21 -19.46 -3.19 0.01
N THR A 22 -18.67 -2.87 1.05
CA THR A 22 -18.27 -3.86 2.07
C THR A 22 -19.50 -4.45 2.76
N ARG A 23 -20.44 -3.60 3.22
CA ARG A 23 -21.68 -4.05 3.87
C ARG A 23 -22.50 -4.95 2.96
N ALA A 24 -22.74 -4.54 1.72
CA ALA A 24 -23.51 -5.33 0.77
C ALA A 24 -22.88 -6.71 0.50
N ILE A 25 -21.55 -6.81 0.50
CA ILE A 25 -20.84 -8.10 0.33
C ILE A 25 -20.93 -8.92 1.61
N LYS A 26 -20.70 -8.31 2.78
CA LYS A 26 -20.73 -8.98 4.09
C LYS A 26 -22.14 -9.48 4.44
N ASP A 27 -23.19 -8.83 3.97
CA ASP A 27 -24.57 -9.28 4.13
C ASP A 27 -24.82 -10.65 3.44
N ILE A 28 -24.09 -10.92 2.36
CA ILE A 28 -24.21 -12.17 1.58
C ILE A 28 -23.16 -13.21 2.00
N VAL A 29 -21.93 -12.76 2.27
CA VAL A 29 -20.79 -13.63 2.62
C VAL A 29 -20.04 -13.07 3.85
N PRO A 30 -20.58 -13.27 5.06
CA PRO A 30 -20.07 -12.62 6.29
C PRO A 30 -18.60 -12.91 6.60
N ASP A 31 -18.15 -14.14 6.35
CA ASP A 31 -16.79 -14.61 6.68
C ASP A 31 -15.75 -14.28 5.61
N LEU A 32 -16.15 -13.67 4.48
CA LEU A 32 -15.20 -13.33 3.43
C LEU A 32 -14.26 -12.21 3.90
N GLY A 33 -12.96 -12.48 3.94
CA GLY A 33 -12.00 -11.44 4.30
C GLY A 33 -11.84 -10.38 3.21
N ILE A 34 -11.90 -9.11 3.61
CA ILE A 34 -11.93 -7.96 2.70
C ILE A 34 -10.79 -7.01 3.02
N GLN A 35 -10.03 -6.67 1.98
CA GLN A 35 -9.13 -5.52 1.98
C GLN A 35 -9.67 -4.45 1.04
N VAL A 36 -9.57 -3.20 1.45
CA VAL A 36 -9.93 -2.03 0.63
C VAL A 36 -8.72 -1.13 0.41
N GLN A 37 -8.68 -0.42 -0.72
CA GLN A 37 -7.59 0.51 -1.06
C GLN A 37 -8.12 1.91 -1.34
N PHE A 38 -7.47 2.92 -0.75
CA PHE A 38 -7.85 4.32 -0.82
C PHE A 38 -6.65 5.22 -0.47
N GLU A 39 -6.72 6.50 -0.86
CA GLU A 39 -5.74 7.51 -0.44
C GLU A 39 -6.09 8.08 0.95
N PRO A 40 -5.16 8.70 1.69
CA PRO A 40 -5.45 9.29 3.00
C PRO A 40 -6.66 10.25 2.97
N PRO A 41 -7.76 9.97 3.69
CA PRO A 41 -8.91 10.87 3.73
C PRO A 41 -8.59 12.15 4.50
N GLU A 42 -9.38 13.21 4.28
CA GLU A 42 -9.25 14.48 5.00
C GLU A 42 -9.48 14.27 6.51
N ASN A 43 -10.51 13.49 6.86
CA ASN A 43 -10.72 13.00 8.21
C ASN A 43 -10.24 11.55 8.36
N LEU A 44 -9.09 11.34 9.01
CA LEU A 44 -8.55 9.99 9.23
C LEU A 44 -9.42 9.11 10.15
N ASP A 45 -10.32 9.70 10.95
CA ASP A 45 -11.27 8.90 11.74
C ASP A 45 -12.31 8.17 10.89
N ASP A 46 -12.54 8.58 9.64
CA ASP A 46 -13.45 7.89 8.72
C ASP A 46 -13.00 6.45 8.45
N MET A 47 -11.71 6.13 8.63
CA MET A 47 -11.19 4.75 8.53
C MET A 47 -11.77 3.81 9.60
N LYS A 48 -12.23 4.32 10.75
CA LYS A 48 -12.91 3.48 11.76
C LYS A 48 -14.19 2.88 11.21
N LEU A 49 -14.91 3.64 10.38
CA LEU A 49 -16.16 3.19 9.77
C LEU A 49 -15.92 2.03 8.79
N LEU A 50 -14.74 1.93 8.17
CA LEU A 50 -14.36 0.76 7.36
C LEU A 50 -14.18 -0.47 8.24
N TYR A 51 -13.48 -0.35 9.37
CA TYR A 51 -13.31 -1.45 10.32
C TYR A 51 -14.67 -1.94 10.85
N GLU A 52 -15.54 -1.02 11.25
CA GLU A 52 -16.91 -1.32 11.69
C GLU A 52 -17.78 -1.96 10.60
N ALA A 53 -17.51 -1.66 9.33
CA ALA A 53 -18.18 -2.30 8.19
C ALA A 53 -17.68 -3.73 7.91
N GLY A 54 -16.64 -4.20 8.60
CA GLY A 54 -16.07 -5.54 8.45
C GLY A 54 -14.87 -5.62 7.50
N VAL A 55 -14.21 -4.50 7.19
CA VAL A 55 -12.91 -4.49 6.51
C VAL A 55 -11.83 -4.97 7.48
N GLU A 56 -11.01 -5.92 7.03
CA GLU A 56 -9.99 -6.55 7.89
C GLU A 56 -8.57 -6.06 7.63
N ALA A 57 -8.32 -5.48 6.45
CA ALA A 57 -7.04 -4.94 6.06
C ALA A 57 -7.22 -3.76 5.11
N VAL A 58 -6.24 -2.86 5.02
CA VAL A 58 -6.28 -1.69 4.14
C VAL A 58 -4.99 -1.54 3.34
N GLY A 59 -5.14 -0.99 2.13
CA GLY A 59 -4.04 -0.52 1.31
C GLY A 59 -4.08 1.00 1.18
N ILE A 60 -3.05 1.68 1.65
CA ILE A 60 -2.88 3.12 1.47
C ILE A 60 -1.53 3.27 0.80
N HIS A 61 -1.50 3.66 -0.47
CA HIS A 61 -0.32 3.44 -1.32
C HIS A 61 0.42 4.74 -1.59
N LEU A 62 1.71 4.75 -1.22
CA LEU A 62 2.60 5.92 -1.32
C LEU A 62 3.40 5.93 -2.63
N GLU A 63 3.69 4.74 -3.16
CA GLU A 63 4.44 4.43 -4.38
C GLU A 63 5.91 4.86 -4.43
N SER A 64 6.27 6.01 -3.86
CA SER A 64 7.62 6.59 -3.89
C SER A 64 7.89 7.37 -2.61
N PHE A 65 9.12 7.32 -2.11
CA PHE A 65 9.56 8.10 -0.94
C PHE A 65 10.14 9.47 -1.34
N SER A 66 10.10 9.83 -2.63
CA SER A 66 10.57 11.11 -3.17
C SER A 66 9.39 11.98 -3.59
N GLN A 67 9.22 13.14 -2.94
CA GLN A 67 8.15 14.08 -3.30
C GLN A 67 8.28 14.57 -4.75
N ASP A 68 9.50 14.92 -5.19
CA ASP A 68 9.77 15.30 -6.59
C ASP A 68 9.37 14.21 -7.59
N THR A 69 9.61 12.94 -7.24
CA THR A 69 9.20 11.80 -8.06
C THR A 69 7.67 11.68 -8.10
N ARG A 70 7.00 11.83 -6.96
CA ARG A 70 5.53 11.80 -6.87
C ARG A 70 4.90 12.94 -7.68
N GLU A 71 5.44 14.15 -7.62
CA GLU A 71 4.92 15.30 -8.40
C GLU A 71 5.03 15.09 -9.90
N ARG A 72 6.10 14.41 -10.35
CA ARG A 72 6.29 14.08 -11.76
C ARG A 72 5.48 12.89 -12.24
N ILE A 73 5.39 11.82 -11.44
CA ILE A 73 4.81 10.53 -11.86
C ILE A 73 3.32 10.41 -11.46
N THR A 74 2.95 10.89 -10.28
CA THR A 74 1.61 10.79 -9.70
C THR A 74 1.12 12.16 -9.22
N PRO A 75 1.05 13.20 -10.07
CA PRO A 75 0.81 14.59 -9.65
C PRO A 75 -0.47 14.77 -8.81
N GLY A 76 -1.54 14.03 -9.11
CA GLY A 76 -2.77 14.06 -8.31
C GLY A 76 -2.57 13.58 -6.86
N LYS A 77 -1.85 12.47 -6.68
CA LYS A 77 -1.52 11.95 -5.34
C LYS A 77 -0.49 12.80 -4.62
N ALA A 78 0.42 13.44 -5.36
CA ALA A 78 1.49 14.25 -4.80
C ALA A 78 0.98 15.50 -4.06
N THR A 79 -0.27 15.90 -4.30
CA THR A 79 -0.97 16.92 -3.51
C THR A 79 -1.11 16.53 -2.02
N ILE A 80 -1.08 15.23 -1.71
CA ILE A 80 -1.04 14.69 -0.35
C ILE A 80 0.42 14.43 0.01
N SER A 81 0.92 15.14 1.02
CA SER A 81 2.33 15.06 1.43
C SER A 81 2.71 13.68 1.98
N ILE A 82 4.00 13.34 1.93
CA ILE A 82 4.50 12.07 2.48
C ILE A 82 4.19 11.98 3.98
N GLU A 83 4.33 13.07 4.71
CA GLU A 83 4.01 13.17 6.14
C GLU A 83 2.55 12.79 6.40
N ARG A 84 1.63 13.22 5.54
CA ARG A 84 0.22 12.86 5.65
C ARG A 84 -0.03 11.36 5.43
N TYR A 85 0.73 10.70 4.56
CA TYR A 85 0.68 9.23 4.46
C TYR A 85 1.16 8.57 5.75
N PHE A 86 2.24 9.07 6.36
CA PHE A 86 2.74 8.52 7.64
C PHE A 86 1.75 8.72 8.79
N GLU A 87 1.05 9.86 8.85
CA GLU A 87 -0.07 10.07 9.78
C GLU A 87 -1.19 9.04 9.55
N ALA A 88 -1.59 8.84 8.29
CA ALA A 88 -2.62 7.88 7.91
C ALA A 88 -2.20 6.45 8.24
N PHE A 89 -0.95 6.07 7.99
CA PHE A 89 -0.37 4.78 8.36
C PHE A 89 -0.44 4.52 9.86
N LYS A 90 0.05 5.47 10.67
CA LYS A 90 0.01 5.34 12.13
C LYS A 90 -1.43 5.19 12.63
N LYS A 91 -2.36 5.98 12.10
CA LYS A 91 -3.78 5.89 12.45
C LYS A 91 -4.39 4.55 12.02
N ALA A 92 -4.14 4.12 10.79
CA ALA A 92 -4.66 2.87 10.23
C ALA A 92 -4.13 1.66 11.02
N VAL A 93 -2.84 1.63 11.37
CA VAL A 93 -2.29 0.55 12.21
C VAL A 93 -2.96 0.53 13.59
N GLY A 94 -3.27 1.70 14.17
CA GLY A 94 -4.03 1.79 15.41
C GLY A 94 -5.47 1.27 15.33
N ILE A 95 -6.07 1.21 14.13
CA ILE A 95 -7.43 0.74 13.88
C ILE A 95 -7.44 -0.75 13.49
N PHE A 96 -6.69 -1.11 12.45
CA PHE A 96 -6.71 -2.45 11.85
C PHE A 96 -5.69 -3.41 12.48
N GLY A 97 -4.67 -2.88 13.16
CA GLY A 97 -3.57 -3.63 13.74
C GLY A 97 -2.36 -3.75 12.85
N ARG A 98 -1.26 -4.23 13.45
CA ARG A 98 0.02 -4.49 12.77
C ARG A 98 -0.17 -5.52 11.65
N ASN A 99 0.54 -5.32 10.53
CA ASN A 99 0.49 -6.18 9.33
C ASN A 99 -0.89 -6.22 8.62
N GLN A 100 -1.86 -5.38 9.04
CA GLN A 100 -3.16 -5.23 8.36
C GLN A 100 -3.23 -3.96 7.50
N VAL A 101 -2.18 -3.15 7.51
CA VAL A 101 -2.00 -2.00 6.64
C VAL A 101 -0.87 -2.30 5.69
N SER A 102 -1.04 -1.98 4.41
CA SER A 102 0.00 -2.17 3.38
C SER A 102 0.13 -0.94 2.50
N THR A 103 1.32 -0.69 1.99
CA THR A 103 1.59 0.37 1.02
C THR A 103 2.41 -0.18 -0.14
N TYR A 104 2.03 0.16 -1.37
CA TYR A 104 2.84 -0.17 -2.54
C TYR A 104 4.02 0.78 -2.60
N ILE A 105 5.21 0.23 -2.88
CA ILE A 105 6.41 0.98 -3.25
C ILE A 105 6.87 0.47 -4.61
N ILE A 106 6.99 1.37 -5.59
CA ILE A 106 7.27 1.02 -6.98
C ILE A 106 8.72 1.35 -7.31
N VAL A 107 9.52 0.31 -7.54
CA VAL A 107 10.91 0.45 -7.96
C VAL A 107 10.96 0.78 -9.45
N GLY A 108 11.69 1.84 -9.82
CA GLY A 108 11.82 2.30 -11.22
C GLY A 108 11.13 3.63 -11.53
N PHE A 109 10.52 4.30 -10.54
CA PHE A 109 10.01 5.66 -10.70
C PHE A 109 11.08 6.75 -10.63
N GLY A 110 12.13 6.54 -9.85
CA GLY A 110 13.23 7.50 -9.69
C GLY A 110 13.95 7.40 -8.35
N ASP A 111 13.33 6.78 -7.34
CA ASP A 111 13.92 6.55 -6.03
C ASP A 111 15.20 5.68 -6.12
N SER A 112 16.19 6.03 -5.29
CA SER A 112 17.39 5.21 -5.11
C SER A 112 17.07 3.96 -4.29
N GLU A 113 17.90 2.93 -4.44
CA GLU A 113 17.82 1.71 -3.62
C GLU A 113 17.86 2.04 -2.11
N GLU A 114 18.78 2.91 -1.70
CA GLU A 114 18.94 3.34 -0.31
C GLU A 114 17.66 4.01 0.22
N SER A 115 17.07 4.93 -0.55
CA SER A 115 15.82 5.61 -0.18
C SER A 115 14.67 4.61 -0.02
N ILE A 116 14.55 3.66 -0.95
CA ILE A 116 13.53 2.62 -0.89
C ILE A 116 13.70 1.74 0.36
N VAL A 117 14.92 1.26 0.63
CA VAL A 117 15.18 0.35 1.75
C VAL A 117 14.94 1.06 3.09
N GLU A 118 15.45 2.29 3.26
CA GLU A 118 15.26 3.05 4.49
C GLU A 118 13.79 3.46 4.68
N GLY A 119 13.12 3.93 3.63
CA GLY A 119 11.69 4.24 3.68
C GLY A 119 10.85 3.01 4.04
N CYS A 120 11.17 1.85 3.45
CA CYS A 120 10.52 0.58 3.80
C CYS A 120 10.76 0.19 5.26
N ARG A 121 11.97 0.41 5.79
CA ARG A 121 12.29 0.18 7.20
C ARG A 121 11.40 1.03 8.11
N GLN A 122 11.26 2.32 7.80
CA GLN A 122 10.45 3.26 8.60
C GLN A 122 8.96 2.89 8.63
N ILE A 123 8.37 2.50 7.49
CA ILE A 123 6.96 2.07 7.47
C ILE A 123 6.77 0.69 8.11
N ALA A 124 7.76 -0.21 8.01
CA ALA A 124 7.74 -1.51 8.68
C ALA A 124 7.79 -1.36 10.21
N GLU A 125 8.59 -0.41 10.72
CA GLU A 125 8.64 -0.05 12.13
C GLU A 125 7.24 0.34 12.65
N LEU A 126 6.51 1.17 11.88
CA LEU A 126 5.12 1.53 12.18
C LEU A 126 4.14 0.36 12.13
N GLY A 127 4.51 -0.77 11.53
CA GLY A 127 3.66 -1.95 11.39
C GLY A 127 2.90 -2.04 10.08
N VAL A 128 3.26 -1.19 9.11
CA VAL A 128 2.74 -1.23 7.75
C VAL A 128 3.61 -2.16 6.92
N TYR A 129 2.99 -3.09 6.19
CA TYR A 129 3.69 -4.00 5.30
C TYR A 129 4.14 -3.28 4.01
N PRO A 130 5.46 -3.16 3.73
CA PRO A 130 5.97 -2.58 2.49
C PRO A 130 5.80 -3.57 1.32
N PHE A 131 4.81 -3.32 0.46
CA PHE A 131 4.55 -4.16 -0.72
C PHE A 131 5.36 -3.65 -1.92
N VAL A 132 6.63 -4.05 -1.99
CA VAL A 132 7.58 -3.58 -3.02
C VAL A 132 7.37 -4.29 -4.35
N VAL A 133 7.18 -3.55 -5.44
CA VAL A 133 6.96 -4.10 -6.79
C VAL A 133 7.82 -3.39 -7.84
N PRO A 134 8.24 -4.06 -8.91
CA PRO A 134 8.92 -3.38 -10.02
C PRO A 134 7.91 -2.59 -10.86
N LEU A 135 8.33 -1.46 -11.42
CA LEU A 135 7.61 -0.79 -12.50
C LEU A 135 7.41 -1.75 -13.67
N ARG A 136 6.15 -1.91 -14.09
CA ARG A 136 5.77 -2.63 -15.30
C ARG A 136 5.23 -1.63 -16.32
N PRO A 137 5.94 -1.35 -17.42
CA PRO A 137 5.44 -0.51 -18.49
C PRO A 137 4.14 -1.07 -19.05
N LEU A 138 3.11 -0.23 -19.15
CA LEU A 138 1.80 -0.60 -19.67
C LEU A 138 1.49 0.23 -20.90
N MET A 139 1.02 -0.44 -21.96
CA MET A 139 0.62 0.18 -23.21
C MET A 139 -0.41 1.29 -22.97
N GLY A 140 -0.22 2.45 -23.60
CA GLY A 140 -1.13 3.59 -23.49
C GLY A 140 -0.94 4.44 -22.23
N THR A 141 0.06 4.15 -21.39
CA THR A 141 0.45 5.02 -20.27
C THR A 141 1.64 5.90 -20.65
N PRO A 142 1.85 7.05 -19.99
CA PRO A 142 3.05 7.87 -20.22
C PRO A 142 4.39 7.15 -19.99
N LEU A 143 4.38 6.01 -19.27
CA LEU A 143 5.56 5.21 -18.96
C LEU A 143 5.66 3.94 -19.82
N GLU A 144 4.89 3.81 -20.89
CA GLU A 144 4.84 2.59 -21.72
C GLU A 144 6.19 2.19 -22.32
N ASN A 145 7.09 3.15 -22.57
CA ASN A 145 8.40 2.95 -23.18
C ASN A 145 9.56 2.97 -22.19
N VAL A 146 9.28 3.06 -20.89
CA VAL A 146 10.32 3.04 -19.85
C VAL A 146 10.84 1.63 -19.67
N ARG A 147 12.12 1.47 -19.35
CA ARG A 147 12.69 0.16 -19.03
C ARG A 147 12.32 -0.23 -17.59
N PRO A 148 11.84 -1.47 -17.34
CA PRO A 148 11.70 -2.00 -15.98
C PRO A 148 13.03 -1.96 -15.22
N PRO A 149 13.00 -1.95 -13.87
CA PRO A 149 14.22 -2.07 -13.07
C PRO A 149 14.94 -3.39 -13.33
N GLU A 150 16.27 -3.38 -13.24
CA GLU A 150 17.11 -4.55 -13.42
C GLU A 150 16.78 -5.64 -12.38
N PRO A 151 16.70 -6.93 -12.77
CA PRO A 151 16.39 -8.02 -11.83
C PRO A 151 17.32 -8.09 -10.62
N LYS A 152 18.61 -7.78 -10.80
CA LYS A 152 19.60 -7.74 -9.70
C LYS A 152 19.31 -6.66 -8.67
N LEU A 153 18.84 -5.49 -9.12
CA LEU A 153 18.42 -4.41 -8.23
C LEU A 153 17.19 -4.85 -7.42
N MET A 154 16.21 -5.46 -8.08
CA MET A 154 15.02 -5.98 -7.39
C MET A 154 15.37 -7.03 -6.33
N GLU A 155 16.25 -7.99 -6.67
CA GLU A 155 16.72 -9.00 -5.72
C GLU A 155 17.41 -8.36 -4.50
N SER A 156 18.25 -7.36 -4.72
CA SER A 156 18.95 -6.63 -3.65
C SER A 156 17.98 -5.93 -2.70
N ILE A 157 17.00 -5.19 -3.25
CA ILE A 157 15.95 -4.53 -2.47
C ILE A 157 15.12 -5.55 -1.70
N TYR A 158 14.70 -6.64 -2.33
CA TYR A 158 13.87 -7.66 -1.67
C TYR A 158 14.58 -8.31 -0.48
N LYS A 159 15.86 -8.64 -0.59
CA LYS A 159 16.63 -9.20 0.54
C LYS A 159 16.66 -8.25 1.74
N GLN A 160 16.93 -6.97 1.49
CA GLN A 160 17.03 -5.96 2.55
C GLN A 160 15.67 -5.65 3.17
N VAL A 161 14.62 -5.47 2.36
CA VAL A 161 13.27 -5.20 2.87
C VAL A 161 12.70 -6.42 3.60
N ALA A 162 12.94 -7.65 3.13
CA ALA A 162 12.51 -8.86 3.84
C ALA A 162 13.25 -9.02 5.19
N GLN A 163 14.51 -8.61 5.27
CA GLN A 163 15.23 -8.56 6.55
C GLN A 163 14.57 -7.58 7.53
N ASN A 164 14.27 -6.36 7.07
CA ASN A 164 13.56 -5.36 7.88
C ASN A 164 12.18 -5.88 8.31
N ASN A 165 11.42 -6.51 7.40
CA ASN A 165 10.12 -7.10 7.71
C ASN A 165 10.23 -8.15 8.83
N ARG A 166 11.22 -9.04 8.77
CA ARG A 166 11.47 -10.01 9.85
C ARG A 166 11.80 -9.35 11.19
N GLU A 167 12.66 -8.33 11.19
CA GLU A 167 13.01 -7.57 12.40
C GLU A 167 11.77 -6.97 13.08
N TYR A 168 10.82 -6.53 12.26
CA TYR A 168 9.58 -5.89 12.68
C TYR A 168 8.38 -6.85 12.74
N GLU A 169 8.61 -8.17 12.72
CA GLU A 169 7.57 -9.22 12.80
C GLU A 169 6.46 -9.09 11.74
N LEU A 170 6.80 -8.56 10.57
CA LEU A 170 5.94 -8.46 9.41
C LEU A 170 6.19 -9.61 8.45
N ALA A 171 5.10 -10.14 7.89
CA ALA A 171 5.14 -11.16 6.84
C ALA A 171 3.86 -11.12 6.02
N TYR A 172 3.94 -11.45 4.74
CA TYR A 172 2.78 -11.46 3.85
C TYR A 172 1.63 -12.34 4.38
N ARG A 173 1.98 -13.48 5.01
CA ARG A 173 1.03 -14.45 5.59
C ARG A 173 0.26 -13.93 6.80
N ASN A 174 0.79 -12.91 7.48
CA ASN A 174 0.16 -12.32 8.67
C ASN A 174 -0.97 -11.35 8.31
N SER A 175 -1.11 -10.96 7.04
CA SER A 175 -2.20 -10.12 6.57
C SER A 175 -3.49 -10.94 6.40
N LYS A 176 -4.61 -10.45 6.92
CA LYS A 176 -5.91 -11.13 6.86
C LYS A 176 -6.52 -11.12 5.46
N ALA A 177 -6.23 -10.14 4.63
CA ALA A 177 -6.73 -10.06 3.27
C ALA A 177 -5.85 -9.13 2.43
N GLY A 178 -6.03 -9.16 1.11
CA GLY A 178 -5.48 -8.11 0.26
C GLY A 178 -4.26 -8.51 -0.57
N CYS A 179 -3.63 -7.50 -1.20
CA CYS A 179 -2.46 -7.69 -2.04
C CYS A 179 -1.28 -8.29 -1.28
N ALA A 180 -1.04 -7.82 -0.04
CA ALA A 180 -0.01 -8.38 0.83
C ALA A 180 -0.22 -9.89 1.04
N ARG A 181 -1.41 -10.32 1.48
CA ARG A 181 -1.73 -11.76 1.66
C ARG A 181 -1.57 -12.57 0.38
N CYS A 182 -1.96 -12.02 -0.77
CA CYS A 182 -1.84 -12.67 -2.08
C CYS A 182 -0.39 -12.85 -2.52
N GLY A 183 0.45 -11.82 -2.37
CA GLY A 183 1.87 -11.87 -2.70
C GLY A 183 2.20 -11.85 -4.21
N ALA A 184 1.23 -12.06 -5.10
CA ALA A 184 1.50 -12.36 -6.52
C ALA A 184 2.26 -11.27 -7.31
N CYS A 185 2.07 -10.00 -6.96
CA CYS A 185 2.69 -8.89 -7.69
C CYS A 185 4.11 -8.55 -7.20
N SER A 186 4.56 -9.14 -6.08
CA SER A 186 5.86 -8.86 -5.47
C SER A 186 6.71 -10.13 -5.36
N GLY A 187 7.99 -10.03 -5.73
CA GLY A 187 8.97 -11.10 -5.53
C GLY A 187 9.42 -11.25 -4.07
N ILE A 188 9.07 -10.32 -3.18
CA ILE A 188 9.56 -10.31 -1.79
C ILE A 188 9.17 -11.57 -1.00
N THR A 189 8.04 -12.20 -1.36
CA THR A 189 7.55 -13.42 -0.70
C THR A 189 8.49 -14.61 -0.84
N ALA A 190 9.38 -14.62 -1.84
CA ALA A 190 10.42 -15.63 -1.98
C ALA A 190 11.60 -15.43 -0.99
N PHE A 191 11.63 -14.30 -0.29
CA PHE A 191 12.68 -13.89 0.65
C PHE A 191 12.17 -13.78 2.10
N GLU A 192 10.87 -13.97 2.34
CA GLU A 192 10.22 -13.93 3.66
C GLU A 192 10.04 -15.31 4.28
#